data_AF-A0A0G1VZJ9-F1
#
_entry.id   AF-A0A0G1VZJ9-F1
#
_cell.length_a   1.000
_cell.length_b   1.000
_cell.length_c   1.000
_cell.angle_alpha   90.00
_cell.angle_beta   90.00
_cell.angle_gamma   90.00
#
_symmetry.space_group_name_H-M   'P 1'
#
loop_
_entity.id
_entity.type
_entity.pdbx_description
1 polymer ?
#
loop_
_entity_poly.entity_id
_entity_poly.type
_entity_poly.pdbx_seq_one_letter_code
_entity_poly.pdbx_strand_id
1 'polypeptide(L)'
;MSRPLIMCLCGSTRFTREMLLKQWELTKQGFIVLSWCALPDDYYKTDEKSHIGDQEGVKALVDEVHKRKIDLADTVHVLNFNGYIGESTRSEINYAIAHGKPVTYEEADESEGRVKPETIRKVITEYIDTIGLDARENYREHYNDEDVIAMLKDIEDNLIAEIEKGGDA
;
A
#
# COMPACT_ATOMS: atom_id res chain seq x y z
N MET A 1 -17.75 15.07 25.09
CA MET A 1 -17.65 13.90 24.18
C MET A 1 -17.13 12.73 25.00
N SER A 2 -17.65 11.52 24.80
CA SER A 2 -17.01 10.31 25.33
C SER A 2 -15.63 10.15 24.69
N ARG A 3 -14.70 9.46 25.37
CA ARG A 3 -13.39 9.16 24.77
C ARG A 3 -13.59 8.35 23.47
N PRO A 4 -12.74 8.56 22.45
CA PRO A 4 -12.65 7.65 21.30
C PRO A 4 -12.48 6.18 21.73
N LEU A 5 -13.02 5.26 20.93
CA LEU A 5 -12.73 3.84 21.06
C LEU A 5 -11.30 3.56 20.56
N ILE A 6 -10.59 2.71 21.29
CA ILE A 6 -9.25 2.26 20.95
C ILE A 6 -9.37 0.95 20.18
N MET A 7 -8.88 0.93 18.94
CA MET A 7 -8.90 -0.22 18.07
C MET A 7 -7.48 -0.70 17.81
N CYS A 8 -7.20 -1.98 18.03
CA CYS A 8 -5.97 -2.59 17.55
C CYS A 8 -6.21 -3.14 16.13
N LEU A 9 -5.46 -2.63 15.17
CA LEU A 9 -5.49 -3.08 13.79
C LEU A 9 -4.41 -4.15 13.59
N CYS A 10 -4.84 -5.38 13.33
CA CYS A 10 -3.98 -6.54 13.08
C CYS A 10 -4.02 -6.90 11.59
N GLY A 11 -2.88 -7.30 11.04
CA GLY A 11 -2.76 -7.68 9.64
C GLY A 11 -1.31 -7.90 9.23
N SER A 12 -1.10 -8.23 7.97
CA SER A 12 0.24 -8.53 7.44
C SER A 12 0.99 -7.26 7.05
N THR A 13 2.25 -7.13 7.49
CA THR A 13 3.12 -6.02 7.09
C THR A 13 3.48 -6.04 5.61
N ARG A 14 3.22 -7.15 4.90
CA ARG A 14 3.37 -7.21 3.44
C ARG A 14 2.46 -6.22 2.72
N PHE A 15 1.32 -5.91 3.31
CA PHE A 15 0.31 -4.98 2.77
C PHE A 15 0.37 -3.62 3.48
N THR A 16 1.60 -3.13 3.72
CA THR A 16 1.80 -1.91 4.54
C THR A 16 1.04 -0.70 4.01
N ARG A 17 1.00 -0.51 2.68
CA ARG A 17 0.28 0.61 2.07
C ARG A 17 -1.21 0.55 2.42
N GLU A 18 -1.83 -0.59 2.15
CA GLU A 18 -3.27 -0.81 2.34
C GLU A 18 -3.64 -0.72 3.83
N MET A 19 -2.79 -1.23 4.70
CA MET A 19 -2.96 -1.17 6.15
C MET A 19 -2.86 0.25 6.70
N LEU A 20 -1.95 1.07 6.17
CA LEU A 20 -1.85 2.50 6.50
C LEU A 20 -3.07 3.29 6.01
N LEU A 21 -3.60 2.96 4.82
CA LEU A 21 -4.83 3.56 4.31
C LEU A 21 -6.03 3.22 5.21
N LYS A 22 -6.17 1.95 5.64
CA LYS A 22 -7.20 1.54 6.58
C LYS A 22 -7.04 2.23 7.94
N GLN A 23 -5.81 2.35 8.45
CA GLN A 23 -5.54 3.08 9.69
C GLN A 23 -6.00 4.55 9.59
N TRP A 24 -5.75 5.20 8.45
CA TRP A 24 -6.24 6.56 8.20
C TRP A 24 -7.76 6.62 8.11
N GLU A 25 -8.40 5.68 7.42
CA GLU A 25 -9.85 5.58 7.32
C GLU A 25 -10.51 5.50 8.69
N LEU A 26 -10.06 4.55 9.53
CA LEU A 26 -10.55 4.36 10.90
C LEU A 26 -10.28 5.59 11.78
N THR A 27 -9.13 6.22 11.62
CA THR A 27 -8.81 7.45 12.37
C THR A 27 -9.80 8.57 12.03
N LYS A 28 -10.15 8.75 10.74
CA LYS A 28 -11.17 9.73 10.31
C LYS A 28 -12.57 9.42 10.86
N GLN A 29 -12.86 8.16 11.14
CA GLN A 29 -14.11 7.73 11.79
C GLN A 29 -14.11 7.97 13.31
N GLY A 30 -13.00 8.45 13.88
CA GLY A 30 -12.91 8.81 15.30
C GLY A 30 -12.37 7.71 16.20
N PHE A 31 -11.71 6.68 15.64
CA PHE A 31 -11.00 5.67 16.42
C PHE A 31 -9.58 6.11 16.78
N ILE A 32 -9.09 5.72 17.95
CA ILE A 32 -7.64 5.67 18.24
C ILE A 32 -7.14 4.33 17.72
N VAL A 33 -6.34 4.36 16.65
CA VAL A 33 -5.88 3.13 16.00
C VAL A 33 -4.45 2.79 16.45
N LEU A 34 -4.31 1.66 17.13
CA LEU A 34 -3.04 1.03 17.45
C LEU A 34 -2.71 0.01 16.37
N SER A 35 -1.55 0.14 15.73
CA SER A 35 -1.04 -0.83 14.74
C SER A 35 0.45 -1.09 14.98
N TRP A 36 1.13 -1.86 14.14
CA TRP A 36 2.60 -1.91 14.16
C TRP A 36 3.20 -0.54 13.81
N CYS A 37 4.50 -0.40 14.03
CA CYS A 37 5.22 0.80 13.62
C CYS A 37 5.62 0.68 12.15
N ALA A 38 4.93 1.40 11.27
CA ALA A 38 5.35 1.52 9.88
C ALA A 38 6.55 2.46 9.78
N LEU A 39 7.52 2.07 8.97
CA LEU A 39 8.72 2.85 8.68
C LEU A 39 8.67 3.37 7.24
N PRO A 40 9.29 4.52 6.95
CA PRO A 40 9.44 5.03 5.59
C PRO A 40 10.08 4.01 4.65
N ASP A 41 9.71 4.04 3.37
CA ASP A 41 10.20 3.09 2.37
C ASP A 41 11.74 3.13 2.20
N ASP A 42 12.38 4.28 2.45
CA ASP A 42 13.83 4.46 2.36
C ASP A 42 14.61 3.88 3.57
N TYR A 43 13.90 3.39 4.60
CA TYR A 43 14.53 2.74 5.75
C TYR A 43 14.82 1.26 5.51
N TYR A 44 14.10 0.60 4.59
CA TYR A 44 14.28 -0.83 4.33
C TYR A 44 15.62 -1.10 3.63
N LYS A 45 16.35 -2.11 4.12
CA LYS A 45 17.71 -2.43 3.62
C LYS A 45 17.71 -3.34 2.38
N THR A 46 16.55 -3.86 2.03
CA THR A 46 16.33 -4.81 0.94
C THR A 46 15.01 -4.49 0.26
N ASP A 47 14.89 -4.80 -1.02
CA ASP A 47 13.62 -4.68 -1.76
C ASP A 47 12.52 -5.59 -1.18
N GLU A 48 12.92 -6.63 -0.45
CA GLU A 48 11.98 -7.37 0.40
C GLU A 48 11.50 -6.48 1.55
N LYS A 49 10.25 -6.02 1.45
CA LYS A 49 9.44 -5.47 2.55
C LYS A 49 9.04 -6.57 3.55
N SER A 50 10.00 -7.44 3.89
CA SER A 50 9.86 -8.42 4.95
C SER A 50 9.74 -7.71 6.30
N HIS A 51 9.28 -8.43 7.33
CA HIS A 51 9.14 -7.86 8.68
C HIS A 51 10.47 -7.23 9.10
N ILE A 52 10.52 -5.91 9.26
CA ILE A 52 11.72 -5.18 9.70
C ILE A 52 12.29 -5.77 11.01
N GLY A 53 11.40 -6.29 11.86
CA GLY A 53 11.77 -7.00 13.08
C GLY A 53 12.62 -8.24 12.83
N ASP A 54 12.45 -8.95 11.71
CA ASP A 54 13.33 -10.06 11.32
C ASP A 54 14.69 -9.54 10.86
N GLN A 55 14.70 -8.49 10.05
CA GLN A 55 15.94 -7.88 9.53
C GLN A 55 16.83 -7.33 10.66
N GLU A 56 16.22 -6.78 11.72
CA GLU A 56 16.92 -6.25 12.88
C GLU A 56 17.03 -7.26 14.04
N GLY A 57 16.49 -8.47 13.90
CA GLY A 57 16.55 -9.52 14.93
C GLY A 57 15.70 -9.23 16.19
N VAL A 58 14.71 -8.35 16.10
CA VAL A 58 13.82 -7.91 17.20
C VAL A 58 12.37 -8.38 17.04
N LYS A 59 12.08 -9.29 16.11
CA LYS A 59 10.72 -9.78 15.82
C LYS A 59 9.93 -10.17 17.07
N ALA A 60 10.50 -11.02 17.93
CA ALA A 60 9.81 -11.50 19.13
C ALA A 60 9.41 -10.35 20.08
N LEU A 61 10.26 -9.32 20.19
CA LEU A 61 9.97 -8.14 20.99
C LEU A 61 8.84 -7.31 20.37
N VAL A 62 8.86 -7.10 19.05
CA VAL A 62 7.83 -6.35 18.32
C VAL A 62 6.47 -7.06 18.38
N ASP A 63 6.46 -8.38 18.22
CA ASP A 63 5.24 -9.21 18.35
C ASP A 63 4.65 -9.10 19.77
N GLU A 64 5.49 -9.11 20.81
CA GLU A 64 5.04 -8.94 22.19
C GLU A 64 4.51 -7.52 22.46
N VAL A 65 5.15 -6.49 21.89
CA VAL A 65 4.65 -5.10 21.94
C VAL A 65 3.27 -5.00 21.27
N HIS A 66 3.03 -5.71 20.17
CA HIS A 66 1.72 -5.69 19.51
C HIS A 66 0.64 -6.36 20.38
N LYS A 67 0.96 -7.46 21.08
CA LYS A 67 0.05 -8.05 22.08
C LYS A 67 -0.29 -7.08 23.22
N ARG A 68 0.68 -6.27 23.68
CA ARG A 68 0.40 -5.22 24.67
C ARG A 68 -0.51 -4.10 24.12
N LYS A 69 -0.45 -3.82 22.81
CA LYS A 69 -1.42 -2.91 22.16
C LYS A 69 -2.83 -3.51 22.17
N ILE A 70 -2.97 -4.82 21.97
CA ILE A 70 -4.25 -5.53 22.10
C ILE A 70 -4.80 -5.39 23.52
N ASP A 71 -3.97 -5.50 24.56
CA ASP A 71 -4.40 -5.32 25.96
C ASP A 71 -5.02 -3.93 26.20
N LEU A 72 -4.44 -2.89 25.57
CA LEU A 72 -4.90 -1.50 25.67
C LEU A 72 -6.16 -1.20 24.84
N ALA A 73 -6.46 -2.01 23.82
CA ALA A 73 -7.55 -1.76 22.90
C ALA A 73 -8.92 -2.16 23.49
N ASP A 74 -9.96 -1.43 23.09
CA ASP A 74 -11.36 -1.79 23.35
C ASP A 74 -11.82 -2.90 22.39
N THR A 75 -11.26 -2.94 21.18
CA THR A 75 -11.60 -3.93 20.13
C THR A 75 -10.40 -4.22 19.22
N VAL A 76 -10.42 -5.37 18.55
CA VAL A 76 -9.45 -5.77 17.53
C VAL A 76 -10.14 -5.84 16.18
N HIS A 77 -9.49 -5.29 15.17
CA HIS A 77 -9.92 -5.35 13.79
C HIS A 77 -8.82 -6.01 12.97
N VAL A 78 -9.17 -7.07 12.25
CA VAL A 78 -8.26 -7.87 11.43
C VAL A 78 -8.54 -7.54 9.98
N LEU A 79 -7.53 -7.01 9.30
CA LEU A 79 -7.57 -6.82 7.86
C LEU A 79 -6.84 -7.99 7.19
N ASN A 80 -7.58 -8.83 6.47
CA ASN A 80 -7.04 -9.94 5.71
C ASN A 80 -7.16 -9.67 4.21
N PHE A 81 -6.08 -9.91 3.47
CA PHE A 81 -6.04 -9.66 2.04
C PHE A 81 -6.13 -10.97 1.28
N ASN A 82 -7.03 -11.10 0.32
CA ASN A 82 -7.14 -12.30 -0.53
C ASN A 82 -7.23 -13.62 0.27
N GLY A 83 -7.95 -13.62 1.40
CA GLY A 83 -8.02 -14.77 2.32
C GLY A 83 -6.73 -15.12 3.09
N TYR A 84 -5.66 -14.33 2.98
CA TYR A 84 -4.38 -14.57 3.67
C TYR A 84 -4.37 -14.06 5.11
N ILE A 85 -4.01 -14.96 6.05
CA ILE A 85 -3.70 -14.64 7.44
C ILE A 85 -2.38 -15.31 7.83
N GLY A 86 -1.34 -14.49 8.03
CA GLY A 86 0.00 -14.90 8.44
C GLY A 86 0.09 -15.38 9.90
N GLU A 87 1.24 -15.96 10.27
CA GLU A 87 1.45 -16.54 11.59
C GLU A 87 1.34 -15.52 12.72
N SER A 88 1.98 -14.35 12.60
CA SER A 88 1.88 -13.28 13.60
C SER A 88 0.45 -12.79 13.77
N THR A 89 -0.24 -12.50 12.67
CA THR A 89 -1.65 -12.09 12.72
C THR A 89 -2.53 -13.17 13.36
N ARG A 90 -2.27 -14.45 13.09
CA ARG A 90 -2.98 -15.55 13.76
C ARG A 90 -2.69 -15.63 15.26
N SER A 91 -1.44 -15.39 15.65
CA SER A 91 -1.03 -15.31 17.05
C SER A 91 -1.74 -14.17 17.78
N GLU A 92 -1.84 -13.00 17.14
CA GLU A 92 -2.54 -11.81 17.63
C GLU A 92 -4.04 -12.07 17.80
N ILE A 93 -4.70 -12.69 16.80
CA ILE A 93 -6.11 -13.09 16.86
C ILE A 93 -6.36 -14.02 18.04
N ASN A 94 -5.55 -15.08 18.17
CA ASN A 94 -5.68 -16.04 19.26
C ASN A 94 -5.48 -15.38 20.63
N TYR A 95 -4.50 -14.46 20.71
CA TYR A 95 -4.25 -13.70 21.93
C TYR A 95 -5.45 -12.80 22.28
N ALA A 96 -6.01 -12.07 21.33
CA ALA A 96 -7.17 -11.21 21.52
C ALA A 96 -8.38 -12.01 22.04
N ILE A 97 -8.69 -13.14 21.40
CA ILE A 97 -9.77 -14.05 21.81
C ILE A 97 -9.55 -14.57 23.24
N ALA A 98 -8.33 -15.02 23.55
CA ALA A 98 -7.99 -15.53 24.88
C ALA A 98 -8.13 -14.45 25.98
N HIS A 99 -7.97 -13.18 25.64
CA HIS A 99 -8.11 -12.05 26.57
C HIS A 99 -9.51 -11.40 26.53
N GLY A 100 -10.48 -12.04 25.86
CA GLY A 100 -11.86 -11.58 25.80
C GLY A 100 -12.05 -10.27 25.01
N LYS A 101 -11.11 -9.94 24.12
CA LYS A 101 -11.22 -8.77 23.25
C LYS A 101 -12.16 -9.10 22.08
N PRO A 102 -13.15 -8.24 21.76
CA PRO A 102 -13.93 -8.39 20.54
C PRO A 102 -13.03 -8.35 19.31
N VAL A 103 -13.25 -9.26 18.37
CA VAL A 103 -12.48 -9.36 17.12
C VAL A 103 -13.45 -9.25 15.94
N THR A 104 -13.12 -8.37 14.99
CA THR A 104 -13.83 -8.22 13.72
C THR A 104 -12.87 -8.47 12.56
N TYR A 105 -13.41 -8.91 11.43
CA TYR A 105 -12.63 -9.23 10.22
C TYR A 105 -13.14 -8.41 9.05
N GLU A 106 -12.23 -7.92 8.23
CA GLU A 106 -12.50 -7.30 6.94
C GLU A 106 -11.60 -7.95 5.89
N GLU A 107 -12.23 -8.51 4.85
CA GLU A 107 -11.52 -8.99 3.69
C GLU A 107 -11.36 -7.86 2.68
N ALA A 108 -10.12 -7.61 2.27
CA ALA A 108 -9.77 -6.60 1.28
C ALA A 108 -9.06 -7.24 0.08
N ASP A 109 -9.21 -6.60 -1.07
CA ASP A 109 -8.46 -6.94 -2.28
C ASP A 109 -7.22 -6.01 -2.36
N GLU A 110 -6.03 -6.58 -2.55
CA GLU A 110 -4.79 -5.80 -2.69
C GLU A 110 -4.82 -4.81 -3.86
N SER A 111 -5.65 -5.08 -4.86
CA SER A 111 -5.86 -4.19 -6.01
C SER A 111 -6.78 -3.01 -5.70
N GLU A 112 -7.49 -3.04 -4.57
CA GLU A 112 -8.48 -2.05 -4.21
C GLU A 112 -7.81 -0.69 -3.90
N GLY A 113 -8.11 0.31 -4.73
CA GLY A 113 -7.48 1.64 -4.65
C GLY A 113 -6.09 1.77 -5.28
N ARG A 114 -5.63 0.76 -6.04
CA ARG A 114 -4.54 0.92 -7.02
C ARG A 114 -5.12 1.45 -8.33
N VAL A 115 -4.43 2.39 -8.97
CA VAL A 115 -4.80 2.82 -10.33
C VAL A 115 -4.45 1.66 -11.27
N LYS A 116 -5.44 1.15 -11.99
CA LYS A 116 -5.23 0.01 -12.90
C LYS A 116 -4.20 0.38 -13.97
N PRO A 117 -3.30 -0.53 -14.39
CA PRO A 117 -2.35 -0.27 -15.48
C PRO A 117 -3.01 0.32 -16.73
N GLU A 118 -4.19 -0.17 -17.08
CA GLU A 118 -5.04 0.33 -18.17
C GLU A 118 -5.34 1.83 -18.06
N THR A 119 -5.60 2.30 -16.85
CA THR A 119 -5.91 3.71 -16.55
C THR A 119 -4.65 4.56 -16.64
N ILE A 120 -3.51 4.08 -16.14
CA ILE A 120 -2.23 4.80 -16.25
C ILE A 120 -1.82 4.90 -17.72
N ARG A 121 -1.92 3.79 -18.47
CA ARG A 121 -1.65 3.75 -19.92
C ARG A 121 -2.49 4.78 -20.66
N LYS A 122 -3.80 4.81 -20.42
CA LYS A 122 -4.70 5.78 -21.05
C LYS A 122 -4.26 7.22 -20.79
N VAL A 123 -3.91 7.56 -19.55
CA VAL A 123 -3.45 8.91 -19.19
C VAL A 123 -2.15 9.28 -19.90
N ILE A 124 -1.21 8.33 -20.02
CA ILE A 124 0.06 8.56 -20.71
C ILE A 124 -0.16 8.79 -22.21
N THR A 125 -0.94 7.94 -22.87
CA THR A 125 -1.26 8.09 -24.30
C THR A 125 -1.92 9.45 -24.57
N GLU A 126 -2.92 9.84 -23.78
CA GLU A 126 -3.60 11.15 -23.91
C GLU A 126 -2.62 12.33 -23.73
N TYR A 127 -1.69 12.22 -22.76
CA TYR A 127 -0.69 13.25 -22.52
C TYR A 127 0.35 13.35 -23.64
N ILE A 128 0.84 12.23 -24.16
CA ILE A 128 1.80 12.18 -25.26
C ILE A 128 1.17 12.67 -26.58
N ASP A 129 -0.08 12.31 -26.87
CA ASP A 129 -0.81 12.83 -28.02
C ASP A 129 -0.94 14.36 -27.97
N THR A 130 -1.23 14.91 -26.78
CA THR A 130 -1.31 16.36 -26.57
C THR A 130 0.04 17.04 -26.86
N ILE A 131 1.14 16.50 -26.32
CA ILE A 131 2.49 17.01 -26.60
C ILE A 131 2.83 16.88 -28.10
N GLY A 132 2.45 15.78 -28.74
CA GLY A 132 2.67 15.55 -30.16
C GLY A 132 1.95 16.57 -31.05
N LEU A 133 0.73 16.97 -30.68
CA LEU A 133 -0.01 18.03 -31.36
C LEU A 133 0.69 19.39 -31.20
N ASP A 134 1.09 19.75 -29.98
CA ASP A 134 1.82 21.00 -29.71
C ASP A 134 3.17 21.03 -30.44
N ALA A 135 3.87 19.90 -30.51
CA ALA A 135 5.17 19.82 -31.16
C ALA A 135 5.06 20.04 -32.68
N ARG A 136 4.03 19.45 -33.31
CA ARG A 136 3.71 19.65 -34.74
C ARG A 136 3.33 21.09 -35.05
N GLU A 137 2.66 21.80 -34.15
CA GLU A 137 2.34 23.21 -34.39
C GLU A 137 3.56 24.13 -34.25
N ASN A 138 4.47 23.85 -33.31
CA ASN A 138 5.49 24.82 -32.90
C ASN A 138 6.92 24.56 -33.43
N TYR A 139 7.28 23.34 -33.85
CA TYR A 139 8.68 22.99 -34.14
C TYR A 139 8.96 22.47 -35.55
N ARG A 140 7.99 22.58 -36.46
CA ARG A 140 8.09 22.13 -37.87
C ARG A 140 9.27 22.68 -38.67
N GLU A 141 9.78 23.85 -38.29
CA GLU A 141 10.95 24.45 -38.95
C GLU A 141 12.28 23.81 -38.53
N HIS A 142 12.31 23.09 -37.40
CA HIS A 142 13.54 22.56 -36.79
C HIS A 142 13.63 21.03 -36.80
N TYR A 143 12.50 20.34 -36.87
CA TYR A 143 12.45 18.87 -36.83
C TYR A 143 11.40 18.34 -37.81
N ASN A 144 11.66 17.16 -38.39
CA ASN A 144 10.68 16.44 -39.21
C ASN A 144 9.60 15.82 -38.31
N ASP A 145 8.34 15.92 -38.73
CA ASP A 145 7.18 15.37 -38.02
C ASP A 145 7.37 13.86 -37.75
N GLU A 146 7.97 13.10 -38.67
CA GLU A 146 8.22 11.66 -38.50
C GLU A 146 9.20 11.33 -37.35
N ASP A 147 10.28 12.12 -37.20
CA ASP A 147 11.30 11.89 -36.17
C ASP A 147 10.75 12.20 -34.77
N VAL A 148 9.94 13.26 -34.64
CA VAL A 148 9.27 13.62 -33.39
C VAL A 148 8.24 12.57 -32.99
N ILE A 149 7.46 12.05 -33.95
CA ILE A 149 6.49 10.97 -33.70
C ILE A 149 7.20 9.70 -33.25
N ALA A 150 8.30 9.33 -33.90
CA ALA A 150 9.08 8.16 -33.52
C ALA A 150 9.63 8.27 -32.10
N MET A 151 10.16 9.44 -31.72
CA MET A 151 10.66 9.70 -30.36
C MET A 151 9.55 9.63 -29.31
N LEU A 152 8.41 10.26 -29.55
CA LEU A 152 7.27 10.23 -28.61
C LEU A 152 6.72 8.82 -28.43
N LYS A 153 6.67 8.03 -29.49
CA LYS A 153 6.25 6.63 -29.44
C LYS A 153 7.23 5.77 -28.65
N ASP A 154 8.53 5.99 -28.81
CA ASP A 154 9.55 5.28 -28.01
C ASP A 154 9.43 5.61 -26.52
N ILE A 155 9.14 6.88 -26.17
CA ILE A 155 8.85 7.28 -24.78
C ILE A 155 7.60 6.59 -24.25
N GLU A 156 6.52 6.54 -25.04
CA GLU A 156 5.27 5.87 -24.67
C GLU A 156 5.51 4.37 -24.41
N ASP A 157 6.15 3.68 -25.35
CA ASP A 157 6.41 2.24 -25.26
C ASP A 157 7.29 1.91 -24.04
N ASN A 158 8.32 2.73 -23.75
CA ASN A 158 9.17 2.57 -22.58
C ASN A 158 8.40 2.79 -21.26
N LEU A 159 7.56 3.82 -21.16
CA LEU A 159 6.76 4.09 -19.96
C LEU A 159 5.73 2.99 -19.70
N ILE A 160 5.08 2.49 -20.77
CA ILE A 160 4.13 1.36 -20.66
C ILE A 160 4.87 0.11 -20.17
N ALA A 161 6.04 -0.20 -20.72
CA ALA A 161 6.83 -1.36 -20.30
C ALA A 161 7.24 -1.29 -18.82
N GLU A 162 7.56 -0.11 -18.29
CA GLU A 162 7.88 0.07 -16.87
C GLU A 162 6.64 -0.10 -15.96
N ILE A 163 5.46 0.35 -16.40
CA ILE A 163 4.20 0.14 -15.66
C ILE A 163 3.84 -1.34 -15.57
N GLU A 164 4.03 -2.08 -16.66
CA GLU A 164 3.78 -3.53 -16.70
C GLU A 164 4.75 -4.32 -15.82
N LYS A 165 6.01 -3.86 -15.68
CA LYS A 165 6.99 -4.45 -14.74
C LYS A 165 6.73 -4.11 -13.27
N GLY A 166 6.21 -2.91 -12.99
CA GLY A 166 5.98 -2.42 -11.63
C GLY A 166 4.69 -2.90 -10.95
N GLY A 167 3.88 -3.72 -11.63
CA GLY A 167 2.61 -4.24 -11.11
C GLY A 167 2.73 -5.43 -10.13
N ASP A 168 3.89 -6.08 -10.07
CA ASP A 168 4.12 -7.33 -9.31
C ASP A 168 4.99 -7.14 -8.04
N ALA A 169 5.20 -5.89 -7.57
CA ALA A 169 6.00 -5.57 -6.37
C ALA A 169 5.15 -5.05 -5.19
#